data_AF-A0A8C2ZZ92-F1
#
_entry.id   AF-A0A8C2ZZ92-F1
#
_cell.length_a   1.000
_cell.length_b   1.000
_cell.length_c   1.000
_cell.angle_alpha   90.00
_cell.angle_beta   90.00
_cell.angle_gamma   90.00
#
_symmetry.space_group_name_H-M   'P 1'
#
loop_
_entity.id
_entity.type
_entity.pdbx_description
1 polymer ?
#
loop_
_entity_poly.entity_id
_entity_poly.type
_entity_poly.pdbx_seq_one_letter_code
_entity_poly.pdbx_strand_id
1 'polypeptide(L)'
;MRRFRQENMDQDVETRVRVRRKDPLHSALEVVRSPDFCFRTTPIVSFSGEETDGHDGPLREFFRLTLLELQQSSVFEGHPGRLFFTYDLKALEDRKYYEAGVLIGWSLTQGGPGPRCLHPALFQLVCGLKPSLEEFNWRDIVDAEAQIRLQQMHSCTDVKLLSPSLCDWVASSGIPGIYLAQSEELPSIYVRLVKHYIYYRVASMISQFTEGLNSCGGLWETAQSNWEEFVPVMTSTRQQPLTLEEFKQLFTICYSRPDSQLRATEEATAGHWETVLTLVRDGKADLSFEDLLAFITGDDHLPPLGFPKLISLCFYSQDPSISGERLPHSSTCTLELFLPRGAAGAADLLALLSRALREALGFTCF
;
A
#
# COMPACT_ATOMS: atom_id res chain seq x y z
N MET A 1 -14.47 2.40 5.37
CA MET A 1 -14.24 3.46 4.34
C MET A 1 -15.46 3.85 3.48
N ARG A 2 -16.29 2.93 2.96
CA ARG A 2 -17.46 3.32 2.12
C ARG A 2 -18.45 4.26 2.82
N ARG A 3 -18.83 3.93 4.05
CA ARG A 3 -19.68 4.77 4.91
C ARG A 3 -19.08 6.16 5.14
N PHE A 4 -17.78 6.22 5.44
CA PHE A 4 -17.06 7.49 5.64
C PHE A 4 -17.18 8.42 4.42
N ARG A 5 -17.04 7.88 3.20
CA ARG A 5 -17.19 8.69 1.98
C ARG A 5 -18.62 9.19 1.79
N GLN A 6 -19.63 8.38 2.06
CA GLN A 6 -21.04 8.80 1.94
C GLN A 6 -21.35 9.98 2.87
N GLU A 7 -20.71 10.05 4.03
CA GLU A 7 -20.91 11.11 5.02
C GLU A 7 -20.06 12.36 4.74
N ASN A 8 -19.01 12.26 3.91
CA ASN A 8 -18.01 13.33 3.77
C ASN A 8 -17.73 13.85 2.35
N MET A 9 -18.14 13.15 1.28
CA MET A 9 -17.79 13.54 -0.09
C MET A 9 -18.91 14.32 -0.79
N ASP A 10 -18.53 15.34 -1.57
CA ASP A 10 -19.43 16.07 -2.45
C ASP A 10 -19.46 15.36 -3.81
N GLN A 11 -20.53 14.62 -4.11
CA GLN A 11 -20.58 13.73 -5.27
C GLN A 11 -20.59 14.46 -6.63
N ASP A 12 -20.91 15.75 -6.66
CA ASP A 12 -21.14 16.52 -7.89
C ASP A 12 -20.11 17.64 -8.13
N VAL A 13 -19.06 17.74 -7.30
CA VAL A 13 -18.05 18.81 -7.43
C VAL A 13 -16.71 18.22 -7.85
N GLU A 14 -16.22 18.66 -9.00
CA GLU A 14 -14.99 18.17 -9.60
C GLU A 14 -13.88 19.23 -9.60
N THR A 15 -12.65 18.80 -9.32
CA THR A 15 -11.46 19.66 -9.36
C THR A 15 -10.46 19.08 -10.36
N ARG A 16 -10.02 19.87 -11.34
CA ARG A 16 -9.04 19.42 -12.33
C ARG A 16 -7.63 19.48 -11.77
N VAL A 17 -6.91 18.36 -11.85
CA VAL A 17 -5.53 18.22 -11.40
C VAL A 17 -4.65 17.83 -12.59
N ARG A 18 -3.70 18.70 -12.94
CA ARG A 18 -2.69 18.39 -13.97
C ARG A 18 -1.44 17.85 -13.31
N VAL A 19 -1.00 16.68 -13.74
CA VAL A 19 0.13 15.98 -13.13
C VAL A 19 1.29 15.88 -14.10
N ARG A 20 2.50 16.13 -13.61
CA ARG A 20 3.74 15.79 -14.31
C ARG A 20 4.17 14.40 -13.90
N ARG A 21 4.22 13.44 -14.85
CA ARG A 21 4.62 12.05 -14.54
C ARG A 21 5.99 11.90 -13.87
N LYS A 22 6.92 12.81 -14.16
CA LYS A 22 8.28 12.78 -13.61
C LYS A 22 8.34 13.20 -12.14
N ASP A 23 7.30 13.86 -11.63
CA ASP A 23 7.26 14.43 -10.28
C ASP A 23 5.80 14.49 -9.75
N PRO A 24 5.18 13.33 -9.51
CA PRO A 24 3.81 13.23 -9.05
C PRO A 24 3.62 13.82 -7.65
N LEU A 25 4.57 13.63 -6.72
CA LEU A 25 4.47 14.17 -5.36
C LEU A 25 4.44 15.69 -5.36
N HIS A 26 5.33 16.35 -6.10
CA HIS A 26 5.31 17.80 -6.17
C HIS A 26 4.00 18.33 -6.75
N SER A 27 3.49 17.69 -7.81
CA SER A 27 2.20 18.05 -8.42
C SER A 27 1.05 17.91 -7.41
N ALA A 28 1.07 16.86 -6.57
CA ALA A 28 0.09 16.65 -5.51
C ALA A 28 0.19 17.70 -4.39
N LEU A 29 1.41 18.05 -3.99
CA LEU A 29 1.66 19.08 -2.97
C LEU A 29 1.27 20.48 -3.45
N GLU A 30 1.45 20.81 -4.73
CA GLU A 30 0.93 22.06 -5.32
C GLU A 30 -0.60 22.17 -5.14
N VAL A 31 -1.33 21.06 -5.29
CA VAL A 31 -2.77 21.02 -5.06
C VAL A 31 -3.11 21.14 -3.58
N VAL A 32 -2.47 20.35 -2.71
CA VAL A 32 -2.73 20.37 -1.25
C VAL A 32 -2.41 21.72 -0.63
N ARG A 33 -1.41 22.44 -1.13
CA ARG A 33 -1.03 23.78 -0.66
C ARG A 33 -1.91 24.89 -1.20
N SER A 34 -2.80 24.60 -2.16
CA SER A 34 -3.72 25.59 -2.70
C SER A 34 -4.70 26.05 -1.60
N PRO A 35 -4.96 27.37 -1.46
CA PRO A 35 -5.97 27.88 -0.51
C PRO A 35 -7.37 27.30 -0.74
N ASP A 36 -7.67 26.92 -1.99
CA ASP A 36 -8.97 26.37 -2.40
C ASP A 36 -9.00 24.83 -2.33
N PHE A 37 -7.98 24.18 -1.75
CA PHE A 37 -7.95 22.73 -1.62
C PHE A 37 -9.15 22.23 -0.81
N CYS A 38 -9.91 21.30 -1.39
CA CYS A 38 -11.01 20.61 -0.73
C CYS A 38 -10.97 19.12 -1.04
N PHE A 39 -10.69 18.32 0.00
CA PHE A 39 -10.62 16.86 -0.12
C PHE A 39 -11.96 16.22 -0.55
N ARG A 40 -13.09 16.93 -0.33
CA ARG A 40 -14.45 16.45 -0.63
C ARG A 40 -14.77 16.45 -2.12
N THR A 41 -14.01 17.22 -2.91
CA THR A 41 -14.19 17.31 -4.37
C THR A 41 -13.51 16.14 -5.08
N THR A 42 -14.13 15.63 -6.14
CA THR A 42 -13.58 14.52 -6.93
C THR A 42 -12.49 15.06 -7.87
N PRO A 43 -11.24 14.57 -7.79
CA PRO A 43 -10.17 15.06 -8.67
C PRO A 43 -10.28 14.42 -10.04
N ILE A 44 -10.34 15.24 -11.09
CA ILE A 44 -10.12 14.77 -12.47
C ILE A 44 -8.64 14.93 -12.79
N VAL A 45 -7.94 13.81 -12.84
CA VAL A 45 -6.50 13.79 -13.08
C VAL A 45 -6.19 13.65 -14.57
N SER A 46 -5.36 14.56 -15.08
CA SER A 46 -4.78 14.45 -16.43
C SER A 46 -3.26 14.53 -16.36
N PHE A 47 -2.58 13.51 -16.90
CA PHE A 47 -1.14 13.52 -17.02
C PHE A 47 -0.72 14.38 -18.23
N SER A 48 0.30 15.22 -18.02
CA SER A 48 0.77 16.16 -19.03
C SER A 48 1.23 15.42 -20.29
N GLY A 49 0.61 15.72 -21.43
CA GLY A 49 0.91 15.09 -22.72
C GLY A 49 0.00 13.92 -23.11
N GLU A 50 -1.03 13.60 -22.31
CA GLU A 50 -2.01 12.56 -22.59
C GLU A 50 -3.43 13.13 -22.61
N GLU A 51 -4.23 12.76 -23.62
CA GLU A 51 -5.67 13.00 -23.60
C GLU A 51 -6.32 11.95 -22.70
N THR A 52 -7.01 12.39 -21.65
CA THR A 52 -7.71 11.49 -20.73
C THR A 52 -9.21 11.50 -21.01
N ASP A 53 -9.73 10.39 -21.54
CA ASP A 53 -11.17 10.14 -21.65
C ASP A 53 -11.75 9.81 -20.26
N GLY A 54 -11.93 10.81 -19.39
CA GLY A 54 -12.80 10.78 -18.20
C GLY A 54 -12.95 9.46 -17.41
N HIS A 55 -11.87 8.73 -17.13
CA HIS A 55 -11.90 7.45 -16.41
C HIS A 55 -11.14 7.54 -15.07
N ASP A 56 -11.47 6.66 -14.11
CA ASP A 56 -10.85 6.61 -12.78
C ASP A 56 -9.39 6.10 -12.77
N GLY A 57 -8.92 5.54 -13.89
CA GLY A 57 -7.57 4.97 -14.03
C GLY A 57 -6.43 5.95 -13.71
N PRO A 58 -6.38 7.13 -14.35
CA PRO A 58 -5.43 8.19 -14.03
C PRO A 58 -5.42 8.62 -12.56
N LEU A 59 -6.57 8.59 -11.88
CA LEU A 59 -6.70 8.99 -10.47
C LEU A 59 -6.01 7.99 -9.53
N ARG A 60 -6.27 6.69 -9.72
CA ARG A 60 -5.62 5.65 -8.90
C ARG A 60 -4.12 5.63 -9.10
N GLU A 61 -3.68 5.72 -10.35
CA GLU A 61 -2.26 5.74 -10.69
C GLU A 61 -1.56 6.97 -10.10
N PHE A 62 -2.21 8.14 -10.16
CA PHE A 62 -1.68 9.35 -9.54
C PHE A 62 -1.43 9.18 -8.04
N PHE A 63 -2.39 8.66 -7.28
CA PHE A 63 -2.19 8.44 -5.85
C PHE A 63 -1.15 7.36 -5.57
N ARG A 64 -1.12 6.28 -6.34
CA ARG A 64 -0.11 5.22 -6.21
C ARG A 64 1.30 5.79 -6.37
N LEU A 65 1.54 6.53 -7.45
CA LEU A 65 2.84 7.17 -7.72
C LEU A 65 3.20 8.22 -6.66
N THR A 66 2.23 9.06 -6.27
CA THR A 66 2.41 10.09 -5.24
C THR A 66 2.83 9.47 -3.90
N LEU A 67 2.16 8.39 -3.47
CA LEU A 67 2.48 7.75 -2.19
C LEU A 67 3.80 6.98 -2.25
N LEU A 68 4.18 6.38 -3.38
CA LEU A 68 5.50 5.76 -3.55
C LEU A 68 6.63 6.79 -3.43
N GLU A 69 6.47 7.98 -4.02
CA GLU A 69 7.45 9.05 -3.88
C GLU A 69 7.44 9.66 -2.46
N LEU A 70 6.26 9.77 -1.84
CA LEU A 70 6.13 10.22 -0.45
C LEU A 70 6.88 9.30 0.53
N GLN A 71 6.85 7.98 0.32
CA GLN A 71 7.61 7.01 1.11
C GLN A 71 9.13 7.25 1.06
N GLN A 72 9.63 7.86 -0.02
CA GLN A 72 11.06 8.17 -0.23
C GLN A 72 11.41 9.62 0.15
N SER A 73 10.43 10.39 0.62
CA SER A 73 10.62 11.78 1.02
C SER A 73 11.28 11.90 2.40
N SER A 74 11.62 13.13 2.79
CA SER A 74 12.20 13.43 4.12
C SER A 74 11.23 13.24 5.30
N VAL A 75 10.00 12.79 5.06
CA VAL A 75 8.99 12.54 6.11
C VAL A 75 9.23 11.21 6.80
N PHE A 76 9.78 10.23 6.07
CA PHE A 76 9.94 8.86 6.53
C PHE A 76 11.39 8.40 6.45
N GLU A 77 11.76 7.51 7.35
CA GLU A 77 13.06 6.85 7.38
C GLU A 77 12.89 5.35 7.68
N GLY A 78 13.85 4.53 7.27
CA GLY A 78 13.82 3.09 7.52
C GLY A 78 13.92 2.25 6.25
N HIS A 79 13.62 0.97 6.40
CA HIS A 79 13.62 0.02 5.30
C HIS A 79 12.29 0.11 4.53
N PRO A 80 12.28 -0.17 3.21
CA PRO A 80 11.04 -0.28 2.45
C PRO A 80 10.03 -1.19 3.14
N GLY A 81 8.84 -0.64 3.39
CA GLY A 81 7.74 -1.31 4.07
C GLY A 81 7.84 -1.42 5.60
N ARG A 82 8.85 -0.80 6.20
CA ARG A 82 9.07 -0.73 7.65
C ARG A 82 9.56 0.67 8.03
N LEU A 83 8.82 1.68 7.60
CA LEU A 83 9.17 3.08 7.81
C LEU A 83 8.71 3.59 9.17
N PHE A 84 9.50 4.51 9.70
CA PHE A 84 9.21 5.36 10.84
C PHE A 84 9.18 6.83 10.40
N PHE A 85 8.70 7.72 11.26
CA PHE A 85 8.81 9.16 11.00
C PHE A 85 10.26 9.62 11.21
N THR A 86 10.80 10.38 10.27
CA THR A 86 12.11 11.02 10.43
C THR A 86 12.04 12.06 11.54
N TYR A 87 13.07 12.18 12.37
CA TYR A 87 13.18 13.29 13.32
C TYR A 87 13.82 14.54 12.66
N ASP A 88 13.03 15.28 11.88
CA ASP A 88 13.46 16.50 11.17
C ASP A 88 12.65 17.73 11.63
N LEU A 89 13.31 18.63 12.36
CA LEU A 89 12.69 19.86 12.87
C LEU A 89 12.37 20.87 11.76
N LYS A 90 13.16 20.91 10.69
CA LYS A 90 12.88 21.80 9.55
C LYS A 90 11.64 21.31 8.80
N ALA A 91 11.53 20.01 8.58
CA ALA A 91 10.33 19.40 8.00
C ALA A 91 9.09 19.63 8.88
N LEU A 92 9.25 19.62 10.20
CA LEU A 92 8.16 19.90 11.15
C LEU A 92 7.70 21.36 11.08
N GLU A 93 8.63 22.32 11.05
CA GLU A 93 8.35 23.75 10.87
C GLU A 93 7.67 24.04 9.53
N ASP A 94 8.11 23.36 8.47
CA ASP A 94 7.53 23.44 7.11
C ASP A 94 6.20 22.70 6.97
N ARG A 95 5.67 22.12 8.06
CA ARG A 95 4.44 21.32 8.09
C ARG A 95 4.42 20.12 7.14
N LYS A 96 5.58 19.54 6.79
CA LYS A 96 5.64 18.41 5.83
C LYS A 96 4.91 17.16 6.32
N TYR A 97 4.88 16.89 7.63
CA TYR A 97 4.15 15.75 8.18
C TYR A 97 2.64 15.95 8.06
N TYR A 98 2.16 17.20 8.20
CA TYR A 98 0.76 17.55 7.97
C TYR A 98 0.38 17.27 6.52
N GLU A 99 1.18 17.78 5.57
CA GLU A 99 0.97 17.56 4.14
C GLU A 99 0.95 16.08 3.78
N ALA A 100 1.85 15.27 4.35
CA ALA A 100 1.85 13.82 4.18
C ALA A 100 0.55 13.17 4.70
N GLY A 101 0.05 13.62 5.85
CA GLY A 101 -1.24 13.21 6.39
C GLY A 101 -2.40 13.57 5.48
N VAL A 102 -2.42 14.80 4.95
CA VAL A 102 -3.45 15.24 3.98
C VAL A 102 -3.40 14.43 2.70
N LEU A 103 -2.22 14.17 2.13
CA LEU A 103 -2.06 13.39 0.90
C LEU A 103 -2.58 11.96 1.06
N ILE A 104 -2.24 11.29 2.17
CA ILE A 104 -2.75 9.94 2.46
C ILE A 104 -4.26 9.98 2.68
N GLY A 105 -4.76 10.96 3.43
CA GLY A 105 -6.19 11.09 3.67
C GLY A 105 -6.97 11.37 2.39
N TRP A 106 -6.42 12.20 1.51
CA TRP A 106 -6.98 12.48 0.20
C TRP A 106 -6.99 11.23 -0.68
N SER A 107 -5.90 10.48 -0.75
CA SER A 107 -5.87 9.19 -1.45
C SER A 107 -6.98 8.25 -0.96
N LEU A 108 -7.06 8.01 0.35
CA LEU A 108 -8.03 7.09 0.94
C LEU A 108 -9.49 7.53 0.73
N THR A 109 -9.76 8.83 0.85
CA THR A 109 -11.12 9.39 0.64
C THR A 109 -11.54 9.38 -0.82
N GLN A 110 -10.59 9.33 -1.76
CA GLN A 110 -10.86 9.21 -3.19
C GLN A 110 -10.84 7.77 -3.70
N GLY A 111 -10.54 6.79 -2.83
CA GLY A 111 -10.44 5.37 -3.20
C GLY A 111 -9.10 4.97 -3.79
N GLY A 112 -8.09 5.81 -3.64
CA GLY A 112 -6.69 5.46 -3.85
C GLY A 112 -6.13 4.55 -2.75
N PRO A 113 -4.86 4.13 -2.88
CA PRO A 113 -4.21 3.25 -1.92
C PRO A 113 -3.87 3.97 -0.61
N GLY A 114 -3.63 3.18 0.44
CA GLY A 114 -2.96 3.66 1.65
C GLY A 114 -1.43 3.74 1.48
N PRO A 115 -0.72 4.30 2.47
CA PRO A 115 0.74 4.44 2.39
C PRO A 115 1.45 3.09 2.43
N ARG A 116 0.85 2.04 3.03
CA ARG A 116 1.37 0.65 3.08
C ARG A 116 2.86 0.56 3.39
N CYS A 117 3.36 1.39 4.31
CA CYS A 117 4.80 1.52 4.54
C CYS A 117 5.20 1.61 6.01
N LEU A 118 4.27 1.96 6.90
CA LEU A 118 4.60 2.14 8.31
C LEU A 118 4.94 0.81 8.97
N HIS A 119 5.92 0.83 9.88
CA HIS A 119 6.18 -0.33 10.71
C HIS A 119 4.94 -0.67 11.58
N PRO A 120 4.49 -1.95 11.65
CA PRO A 120 3.27 -2.31 12.38
C PRO A 120 3.25 -1.87 13.85
N ALA A 121 4.38 -2.03 14.55
CA ALA A 121 4.52 -1.56 15.93
C ALA A 121 4.36 -0.04 16.08
N LEU A 122 4.85 0.77 15.13
CA LEU A 122 4.65 2.22 15.14
C LEU A 122 3.16 2.52 14.99
N PHE A 123 2.50 1.92 13.99
CA PHE A 123 1.07 2.15 13.76
C PHE A 123 0.23 1.79 14.99
N GLN A 124 0.51 0.65 15.63
CA GLN A 124 -0.15 0.25 16.88
C GLN A 124 0.07 1.27 18.02
N LEU A 125 1.29 1.77 18.21
CA LEU A 125 1.58 2.80 19.21
C LEU A 125 0.83 4.11 18.92
N VAL A 126 0.79 4.54 17.66
CA VAL A 126 0.07 5.76 17.24
C VAL A 126 -1.44 5.62 17.48
N CYS A 127 -2.01 4.42 17.29
CA CYS A 127 -3.39 4.11 17.65
C CYS A 127 -3.65 4.07 19.17
N GLY A 128 -2.62 4.23 20.01
CA GLY A 128 -2.74 4.17 21.47
C GLY A 128 -2.68 2.75 22.05
N LEU A 129 -2.28 1.75 21.24
CA LEU A 129 -2.14 0.37 21.66
C LEU A 129 -0.77 0.11 22.30
N LYS A 130 -0.64 -1.08 22.89
CA LYS A 130 0.59 -1.53 23.57
C LYS A 130 1.12 -2.80 22.89
N PRO A 131 1.84 -2.69 21.76
CA PRO A 131 2.45 -3.85 21.12
C PRO A 131 3.53 -4.48 22.02
N SER A 132 3.77 -5.78 21.84
CA SER A 132 4.95 -6.43 22.40
C SER A 132 6.19 -5.98 21.63
N LEU A 133 7.21 -5.50 22.35
CA LEU A 133 8.45 -4.96 21.78
C LEU A 133 9.69 -5.62 22.37
N GLU A 134 9.52 -6.67 23.17
CA GLU A 134 10.64 -7.38 23.80
C GLU A 134 11.58 -7.99 22.73
N GLU A 135 10.99 -8.50 21.64
CA GLU A 135 11.70 -9.07 20.50
C GLU A 135 11.79 -8.11 19.30
N PHE A 136 11.61 -6.79 19.54
CA PHE A 136 11.70 -5.82 18.45
C PHE A 136 13.07 -5.90 17.77
N ASN A 137 13.09 -5.98 16.43
CA ASN A 137 14.33 -6.03 15.67
C ASN A 137 15.02 -4.65 15.68
N TRP A 138 16.02 -4.48 16.53
CA TRP A 138 16.79 -3.23 16.63
C TRP A 138 17.41 -2.78 15.30
N ARG A 139 17.60 -3.69 14.32
CA ARG A 139 18.09 -3.35 12.98
C ARG A 139 17.10 -2.49 12.18
N ASP A 140 15.83 -2.45 12.57
CA ASP A 140 14.83 -1.65 11.87
C ASP A 140 14.98 -0.15 12.21
N ILE A 141 15.68 0.21 13.29
CA ILE A 141 16.01 1.61 13.66
C ILE A 141 17.13 2.14 12.77
N VAL A 142 17.01 3.34 12.24
CA VAL A 142 17.96 3.90 11.25
C VAL A 142 19.27 4.38 11.87
N ASP A 143 19.20 4.96 13.06
CA ASP A 143 20.37 5.54 13.75
C ASP A 143 21.38 4.45 14.09
N ALA A 144 22.55 4.49 13.44
CA ALA A 144 23.59 3.47 13.56
C ALA A 144 24.17 3.37 14.99
N GLU A 145 24.30 4.49 15.71
CA GLU A 145 24.75 4.46 17.10
C GLU A 145 23.66 3.83 17.97
N ALA A 146 22.40 4.21 17.75
CA ALA A 146 21.28 3.60 18.47
C ALA A 146 21.18 2.09 18.21
N GLN A 147 21.40 1.62 16.97
CA GLN A 147 21.44 0.19 16.65
C GLN A 147 22.50 -0.55 17.48
N ILE A 148 23.73 -0.03 17.52
CA ILE A 148 24.84 -0.64 18.28
C ILE A 148 24.49 -0.70 19.77
N ARG A 149 23.97 0.40 20.33
CA ARG A 149 23.61 0.49 21.75
C ARG A 149 22.43 -0.40 22.10
N LEU A 150 21.41 -0.46 21.25
CA LEU A 150 20.25 -1.35 21.42
C LEU A 150 20.64 -2.82 21.31
N GLN A 151 21.54 -3.17 20.40
CA GLN A 151 22.10 -4.52 20.32
C GLN A 151 22.82 -4.89 21.63
N GLN A 152 23.65 -3.99 22.17
CA GLN A 152 24.31 -4.20 23.47
C GLN A 152 23.30 -4.40 24.59
N MET A 153 22.26 -3.57 24.67
CA MET A 153 21.19 -3.69 25.66
C MET A 153 20.41 -5.00 25.52
N HIS A 154 20.03 -5.38 24.31
CA HIS A 154 19.28 -6.60 24.03
C HIS A 154 20.08 -7.88 24.35
N SER A 155 21.40 -7.82 24.19
CA SER A 155 22.30 -8.96 24.44
C SER A 155 22.70 -9.09 25.92
N CYS A 156 22.44 -8.07 26.73
CA CYS A 156 22.89 -7.99 28.11
C CYS A 156 21.94 -8.75 29.05
N THR A 157 22.50 -9.59 29.91
CA THR A 157 21.75 -10.36 30.92
C THR A 157 22.02 -9.90 32.35
N ASP A 158 23.07 -9.10 32.56
CA ASP A 158 23.44 -8.56 33.87
C ASP A 158 23.75 -7.07 33.75
N VAL A 159 22.96 -6.24 34.44
CA VAL A 159 23.10 -4.77 34.44
C VAL A 159 24.50 -4.31 34.85
N LYS A 160 25.22 -5.10 35.65
CA LYS A 160 26.60 -4.80 36.09
C LYS A 160 27.62 -4.85 34.96
N LEU A 161 27.30 -5.50 33.84
CA LEU A 161 28.16 -5.59 32.66
C LEU A 161 28.00 -4.39 31.72
N LEU A 162 27.04 -3.49 31.98
CA LEU A 162 26.83 -2.30 31.18
C LEU A 162 27.98 -1.31 31.37
N SER A 163 28.54 -0.82 30.26
CA SER A 163 29.54 0.24 30.32
C SER A 163 28.92 1.56 30.81
N PRO A 164 29.68 2.43 31.51
CA PRO A 164 29.20 3.75 31.91
C PRO A 164 28.64 4.55 30.72
N SER A 165 29.30 4.50 29.56
CA SER A 165 28.84 5.18 28.34
C SER A 165 27.48 4.71 27.84
N LEU A 166 27.15 3.42 28.05
CA LEU A 166 25.85 2.88 27.67
C LEU A 166 24.78 3.32 28.68
N CYS A 167 25.07 3.32 29.97
CA CYS A 167 24.18 3.86 30.99
C CYS A 167 23.89 5.35 30.77
N ASP A 168 24.91 6.15 30.44
CA ASP A 168 24.76 7.58 30.14
C ASP A 168 23.85 7.79 28.91
N TRP A 169 24.02 6.98 27.87
CA TRP A 169 23.16 7.01 26.69
C TRP A 169 21.70 6.64 27.02
N VAL A 170 21.47 5.58 27.81
CA VAL A 170 20.13 5.18 28.27
C VAL A 170 19.49 6.29 29.11
N ALA A 171 20.25 6.90 30.02
CA ALA A 171 19.78 8.02 30.84
C ALA A 171 19.41 9.24 29.97
N SER A 172 20.23 9.57 28.96
CA SER A 172 19.95 10.66 28.01
C SER A 172 18.72 10.40 27.14
N SER A 173 18.34 9.13 26.95
CA SER A 173 17.11 8.71 26.28
C SER A 173 15.86 8.80 27.18
N GLY A 174 15.99 9.41 28.37
CA GLY A 174 14.89 9.64 29.31
C GLY A 174 14.68 8.52 30.32
N ILE A 175 15.67 7.64 30.54
CA ILE A 175 15.58 6.51 31.47
C ILE A 175 16.71 6.60 32.52
N PRO A 176 16.69 7.62 33.41
CA PRO A 176 17.73 7.81 34.42
C PRO A 176 17.80 6.69 35.46
N GLY A 177 16.75 5.87 35.58
CA GLY A 177 16.70 4.73 36.50
C GLY A 177 17.70 3.62 36.18
N ILE A 178 18.38 3.65 35.03
CA ILE A 178 19.36 2.63 34.62
C ILE A 178 20.49 2.41 35.64
N TYR A 179 20.93 3.46 36.34
CA TYR A 179 22.01 3.35 37.33
C TYR A 179 21.62 2.58 38.59
N LEU A 180 20.32 2.40 38.82
CA LEU A 180 19.77 1.68 39.98
C LEU A 180 19.02 0.41 39.58
N ALA A 181 18.93 0.14 38.27
CA ALA A 181 18.14 -0.95 37.72
C ALA A 181 18.72 -2.31 38.14
N GLN A 182 17.83 -3.28 38.32
CA GLN A 182 18.21 -4.68 38.46
C GLN A 182 18.19 -5.39 37.10
N SER A 183 18.85 -6.53 37.01
CA SER A 183 18.98 -7.29 35.75
C SER A 183 17.63 -7.76 35.20
N GLU A 184 16.62 -7.99 36.06
CA GLU A 184 15.27 -8.36 35.62
C GLU A 184 14.53 -7.20 34.91
N GLU A 185 14.98 -5.96 35.10
CA GLU A 185 14.39 -4.77 34.48
C GLU A 185 14.93 -4.47 33.08
N LEU A 186 16.02 -5.13 32.65
CA LEU A 186 16.66 -4.91 31.34
C LEU A 186 15.69 -5.04 30.15
N PRO A 187 14.79 -6.04 30.08
CA PRO A 187 13.81 -6.12 28.99
C PRO A 187 12.87 -4.91 28.96
N SER A 188 12.45 -4.42 30.13
CA SER A 188 11.58 -3.24 30.22
C SER A 188 12.29 -1.96 29.80
N ILE A 189 13.58 -1.84 30.11
CA ILE A 189 14.43 -0.72 29.67
C ILE A 189 14.60 -0.77 28.15
N TYR A 190 14.89 -1.95 27.59
CA TYR A 190 14.96 -2.14 26.14
C TYR A 190 13.67 -1.70 25.43
N VAL A 191 12.50 -2.15 25.92
CA VAL A 191 11.19 -1.74 25.39
C VAL A 191 10.99 -0.22 25.47
N ARG A 192 11.39 0.44 26.56
CA ARG A 192 11.31 1.90 26.70
C ARG A 192 12.22 2.62 25.70
N LEU A 193 13.43 2.10 25.46
CA LEU A 193 14.35 2.65 24.46
C LEU A 193 13.79 2.51 23.05
N VAL A 194 13.27 1.33 22.69
CA VAL A 194 12.60 1.13 21.39
C VAL A 194 11.48 2.15 21.21
N LYS A 195 10.58 2.30 22.21
CA LYS A 195 9.50 3.31 22.17
C LYS A 195 10.03 4.73 22.07
N HIS A 196 11.15 5.05 22.72
CA HIS A 196 11.77 6.36 22.61
C HIS A 196 12.11 6.67 21.14
N TYR A 197 12.83 5.77 20.47
CA TYR A 197 13.27 5.97 19.09
C TYR A 197 12.13 5.97 18.07
N ILE A 198 11.18 5.03 18.18
CA ILE A 198 10.15 4.88 17.14
C ILE A 198 8.91 5.75 17.38
N TYR A 199 8.66 6.23 18.60
CA TYR A 199 7.39 6.88 18.96
C TYR A 199 7.55 8.18 19.75
N TYR A 200 8.20 8.17 20.92
CA TYR A 200 8.22 9.37 21.78
C TYR A 200 9.07 10.51 21.20
N ARG A 201 10.23 10.21 20.61
CA ARG A 201 11.12 11.21 20.01
C ARG A 201 10.44 12.00 18.88
N VAL A 202 9.54 11.36 18.16
CA VAL A 202 8.85 11.90 16.98
C VAL A 202 7.39 12.25 17.25
N ALA A 203 7.00 12.41 18.52
CA ALA A 203 5.61 12.64 18.91
C ALA A 203 4.98 13.88 18.24
N SER A 204 5.74 14.97 18.07
CA SER A 204 5.26 16.17 17.36
C SER A 204 5.03 15.92 15.87
N MET A 205 5.87 15.12 15.22
CA MET A 205 5.73 14.72 13.82
C MET A 205 4.51 13.83 13.63
N ILE A 206 4.31 12.86 14.53
CA ILE A 206 3.12 12.01 14.57
C ILE A 206 1.86 12.86 14.76
N SER A 207 1.87 13.78 15.72
CA SER A 207 0.72 14.66 15.98
C SER A 207 0.37 15.52 14.77
N GLN A 208 1.37 16.07 14.07
CA GLN A 208 1.15 16.87 12.88
C GLN A 208 0.64 16.01 11.71
N PHE A 209 1.13 14.78 11.58
CA PHE A 209 0.64 13.82 10.60
C PHE A 209 -0.82 13.42 10.82
N THR A 210 -1.20 13.10 12.06
CA THR A 210 -2.58 12.72 12.39
C THR A 210 -3.54 13.90 12.27
N GLU A 211 -3.07 15.13 12.56
CA GLU A 211 -3.81 16.37 12.26
C GLU A 211 -4.10 16.50 10.76
N GLY A 212 -3.10 16.22 9.91
CA GLY A 212 -3.26 16.20 8.45
C GLY A 212 -4.32 15.20 7.98
N LEU A 213 -4.26 13.96 8.48
CA LEU A 213 -5.30 12.96 8.19
C LEU A 213 -6.69 13.40 8.68
N ASN A 214 -6.79 13.96 9.88
CA ASN A 214 -8.06 14.43 10.43
C ASN A 214 -8.66 15.62 9.67
N SER A 215 -7.84 16.42 8.97
CA SER A 215 -8.36 17.47 8.08
C SER A 215 -9.23 16.91 6.94
N CYS A 216 -9.05 15.63 6.58
CA CYS A 216 -9.90 14.91 5.62
C CYS A 216 -11.17 14.34 6.29
N GLY A 217 -11.86 15.13 7.10
CA GLY A 217 -13.16 14.77 7.70
C GLY A 217 -13.10 13.86 8.93
N GLY A 218 -12.05 13.94 9.75
CA GLY A 218 -11.89 13.07 10.93
C GLY A 218 -11.41 11.66 10.59
N LEU A 219 -10.67 11.51 9.48
CA LEU A 219 -10.24 10.21 8.99
C LEU A 219 -9.32 9.48 9.99
N TRP A 220 -8.44 10.20 10.69
CA TRP A 220 -7.57 9.56 11.68
C TRP A 220 -8.36 9.00 12.86
N GLU A 221 -9.38 9.71 13.36
CA GLU A 221 -10.27 9.18 14.41
C GLU A 221 -11.00 7.91 13.97
N THR A 222 -11.41 7.88 12.70
CA THR A 222 -12.01 6.68 12.08
C THR A 222 -11.01 5.53 11.99
N ALA A 223 -9.78 5.82 11.55
CA ALA A 223 -8.71 4.83 11.43
C ALA A 223 -8.32 4.27 12.79
N GLN A 224 -8.19 5.12 13.81
CA GLN A 224 -7.89 4.73 15.18
C GLN A 224 -9.00 3.84 15.78
N SER A 225 -10.26 4.21 15.58
CA SER A 225 -11.41 3.43 16.09
C SER A 225 -11.55 2.06 15.43
N ASN A 226 -11.04 1.91 14.20
CA ASN A 226 -11.11 0.67 13.42
C ASN A 226 -9.70 0.17 13.07
N TRP A 227 -8.76 0.27 14.02
CA TRP A 227 -7.33 0.11 13.74
C TRP A 227 -6.97 -1.22 13.06
N GLU A 228 -7.65 -2.33 13.39
CA GLU A 228 -7.41 -3.65 12.79
C GLU A 228 -7.61 -3.65 11.27
N GLU A 229 -8.69 -3.00 10.80
CA GLU A 229 -8.98 -2.86 9.37
C GLU A 229 -7.97 -1.96 8.65
N PHE A 230 -7.38 -1.01 9.38
CA PHE A 230 -6.40 -0.06 8.83
C PHE A 230 -4.96 -0.56 8.90
N VAL A 231 -4.66 -1.65 9.61
CA VAL A 231 -3.32 -2.26 9.60
C VAL A 231 -2.82 -2.47 8.17
N PRO A 232 -3.49 -3.25 7.30
CA PRO A 232 -3.01 -3.49 5.94
C PRO A 232 -3.05 -2.26 5.02
N VAL A 233 -3.75 -1.20 5.43
CA VAL A 233 -3.83 0.06 4.68
C VAL A 233 -2.62 0.94 5.00
N MET A 234 -2.23 0.99 6.27
CA MET A 234 -1.19 1.89 6.78
C MET A 234 0.20 1.24 6.79
N THR A 235 0.27 -0.08 6.98
CA THR A 235 1.50 -0.85 7.14
C THR A 235 1.72 -1.77 5.94
N SER A 236 2.93 -2.32 5.80
CA SER A 236 3.22 -3.39 4.82
C SER A 236 2.90 -4.79 5.35
N THR A 237 2.09 -4.90 6.40
CA THR A 237 1.61 -6.20 6.85
C THR A 237 0.82 -6.82 5.71
N ARG A 238 1.27 -7.97 5.22
CA ARG A 238 0.56 -8.68 4.15
C ARG A 238 -0.89 -8.90 4.55
N GLN A 239 -1.80 -8.52 3.67
CA GLN A 239 -3.19 -8.96 3.76
C GLN A 239 -3.20 -10.50 3.71
N GLN A 240 -4.23 -11.11 4.29
CA GLN A 240 -4.46 -12.52 4.02
C GLN A 240 -4.58 -12.70 2.50
N PRO A 241 -3.92 -13.70 1.90
CA PRO A 241 -4.05 -13.96 0.48
C PRO A 241 -5.52 -14.11 0.12
N LEU A 242 -5.91 -13.55 -1.03
CA LEU A 242 -7.30 -13.66 -1.48
C LEU A 242 -7.68 -15.13 -1.61
N THR A 243 -8.83 -15.50 -1.05
CA THR A 243 -9.36 -16.83 -1.31
C THR A 243 -9.85 -16.92 -2.76
N LEU A 244 -9.90 -18.15 -3.28
CA LEU A 244 -10.45 -18.42 -4.62
C LEU A 244 -11.86 -17.81 -4.79
N GLU A 245 -12.70 -17.91 -3.77
CA GLU A 245 -14.08 -17.41 -3.81
C GLU A 245 -14.14 -15.88 -3.81
N GLU A 246 -13.35 -15.22 -2.96
CA GLU A 246 -13.23 -13.77 -2.97
C GLU A 246 -12.70 -13.25 -4.31
N PHE A 247 -11.69 -13.92 -4.87
CA PHE A 247 -11.12 -13.53 -6.16
C PHE A 247 -12.14 -13.66 -7.30
N LYS A 248 -12.92 -14.76 -7.35
CA LYS A 248 -13.99 -14.94 -8.35
C LYS A 248 -15.07 -13.87 -8.27
N GLN A 249 -15.42 -13.44 -7.06
CA GLN A 249 -16.42 -12.39 -6.84
C GLN A 249 -15.99 -11.02 -7.38
N LEU A 250 -14.72 -10.84 -7.75
CA LEU A 250 -14.25 -9.61 -8.39
C LEU A 250 -14.67 -9.51 -9.86
N PHE A 251 -15.13 -10.58 -10.50
CA PHE A 251 -15.33 -10.64 -11.94
C PHE A 251 -16.79 -10.62 -12.38
N THR A 252 -17.00 -10.07 -13.58
CA THR A 252 -18.18 -10.30 -14.41
C THR A 252 -17.70 -10.79 -15.78
N ILE A 253 -18.31 -11.86 -16.30
CA ILE A 253 -17.89 -12.44 -17.58
C ILE A 253 -18.71 -11.84 -18.72
N CYS A 254 -18.01 -11.19 -19.66
CA CYS A 254 -18.59 -10.51 -20.81
C CYS A 254 -18.69 -11.47 -22.00
N TYR A 255 -19.73 -12.31 -21.98
CA TYR A 255 -20.00 -13.22 -23.09
C TYR A 255 -20.66 -12.52 -24.28
N SER A 256 -20.41 -13.07 -25.47
CA SER A 256 -21.23 -12.83 -26.65
C SER A 256 -22.66 -13.32 -26.46
N ARG A 257 -23.56 -12.88 -27.36
CA ARG A 257 -24.95 -13.32 -27.39
C ARG A 257 -25.04 -14.86 -27.54
N PRO A 258 -26.07 -15.52 -26.98
CA PRO A 258 -26.21 -16.98 -27.01
C PRO A 258 -26.21 -17.60 -28.42
N ASP A 259 -26.64 -16.85 -29.43
CA ASP A 259 -26.70 -17.25 -30.84
C ASP A 259 -25.37 -17.05 -31.59
N SER A 260 -24.37 -16.45 -30.95
CA SER A 260 -23.04 -16.23 -31.55
C SER A 260 -22.26 -17.53 -31.65
N GLN A 261 -21.62 -17.75 -32.80
CA GLN A 261 -20.66 -18.85 -32.99
C GLN A 261 -19.46 -18.77 -32.03
N LEU A 262 -19.19 -17.58 -31.47
CA LEU A 262 -18.11 -17.35 -30.50
C LEU A 262 -18.46 -17.87 -29.10
N ARG A 263 -19.75 -17.94 -28.75
CA ARG A 263 -20.24 -18.22 -27.39
C ARG A 263 -19.67 -19.50 -26.81
N ALA A 264 -19.68 -20.59 -27.59
CA ALA A 264 -19.18 -21.88 -27.14
C ALA A 264 -17.68 -21.84 -26.79
N THR A 265 -16.88 -21.11 -27.57
CA THR A 265 -15.44 -20.96 -27.32
C THR A 265 -15.14 -20.06 -26.11
N GLU A 266 -16.01 -19.09 -25.83
CA GLU A 266 -15.92 -18.23 -24.64
C GLU A 266 -16.25 -19.00 -23.37
N GLU A 267 -17.31 -19.81 -23.37
CA GLU A 267 -17.70 -20.67 -22.25
C GLU A 267 -16.62 -21.72 -21.94
N ALA A 268 -16.03 -22.33 -22.98
CA ALA A 268 -14.90 -23.24 -22.80
C ALA A 268 -13.71 -22.53 -22.15
N THR A 269 -13.38 -21.32 -22.60
CA THR A 269 -12.29 -20.51 -22.05
C THR A 269 -12.58 -20.09 -20.61
N ALA A 270 -13.82 -19.74 -20.29
CA ALA A 270 -14.24 -19.46 -18.91
C ALA A 270 -14.08 -20.68 -18.00
N GLY A 271 -14.42 -21.88 -18.48
CA GLY A 271 -14.17 -23.13 -17.75
C GLY A 271 -12.68 -23.40 -17.52
N HIS A 272 -11.84 -23.07 -18.52
CA HIS A 272 -10.39 -23.13 -18.36
C HIS A 272 -9.88 -22.10 -17.33
N TRP A 273 -10.40 -20.87 -17.34
CA TRP A 273 -10.06 -19.84 -16.37
C TRP A 273 -10.37 -20.28 -14.93
N GLU A 274 -11.56 -20.85 -14.69
CA GLU A 274 -11.93 -21.43 -13.39
C GLU A 274 -10.95 -22.52 -12.92
N THR A 275 -10.49 -23.34 -13.86
CA THR A 275 -9.50 -24.38 -13.59
C THR A 275 -8.12 -23.76 -13.29
N VAL A 276 -7.72 -22.71 -14.01
CA VAL A 276 -6.48 -21.97 -13.72
C VAL A 276 -6.51 -21.38 -12.32
N LEU A 277 -7.59 -20.71 -11.92
CA LEU A 277 -7.72 -20.16 -10.56
C LEU A 277 -7.63 -21.24 -9.47
N THR A 278 -8.16 -22.44 -9.76
CA THR A 278 -8.05 -23.61 -8.88
C THR A 278 -6.60 -24.10 -8.77
N LEU A 279 -5.85 -24.10 -9.88
CA LEU A 279 -4.42 -24.45 -9.88
C LEU A 279 -3.59 -23.43 -9.07
N VAL A 280 -3.90 -22.13 -9.18
CA VAL A 280 -3.27 -21.07 -8.39
C VAL A 280 -3.51 -21.30 -6.89
N ARG A 281 -4.77 -21.51 -6.49
CA ARG A 281 -5.13 -21.82 -5.09
C ARG A 281 -4.38 -23.03 -4.55
N ASP A 282 -4.26 -24.09 -5.35
CA ASP A 282 -3.60 -25.34 -4.96
C ASP A 282 -2.06 -25.26 -4.97
N GLY A 283 -1.48 -24.10 -5.31
CA GLY A 283 -0.02 -23.93 -5.42
C GLY A 283 0.60 -24.70 -6.59
N LYS A 284 -0.18 -24.99 -7.63
CA LYS A 284 0.23 -25.75 -8.83
C LYS A 284 0.50 -24.85 -10.05
N ALA A 285 0.42 -23.53 -9.87
CA ALA A 285 0.76 -22.53 -10.87
C ALA A 285 2.02 -21.76 -10.44
N ASP A 286 2.71 -21.14 -11.39
CA ASP A 286 3.88 -20.29 -11.18
C ASP A 286 3.53 -18.82 -10.86
N LEU A 287 2.25 -18.55 -10.58
CA LEU A 287 1.70 -17.24 -10.31
C LEU A 287 0.69 -17.28 -9.16
N SER A 288 0.56 -16.17 -8.45
CA SER A 288 -0.34 -15.96 -7.31
C SER A 288 -1.59 -15.13 -7.68
N PHE A 289 -2.55 -15.03 -6.76
CA PHE A 289 -3.70 -14.13 -6.97
C PHE A 289 -3.28 -12.67 -6.94
N GLU A 290 -2.25 -12.34 -6.16
CA GLU A 290 -1.63 -11.02 -6.09
C GLU A 290 -0.98 -10.64 -7.43
N ASP A 291 -0.29 -11.57 -8.08
CA ASP A 291 0.30 -11.35 -9.42
C ASP A 291 -0.78 -11.10 -10.48
N LEU A 292 -1.87 -11.88 -10.43
CA LEU A 292 -3.03 -11.67 -11.31
C LEU A 292 -3.71 -10.33 -11.02
N LEU A 293 -3.87 -9.95 -9.75
CA LEU A 293 -4.50 -8.69 -9.38
C LEU A 293 -3.66 -7.50 -9.83
N ALA A 294 -2.33 -7.58 -9.66
CA ALA A 294 -1.38 -6.58 -10.13
C ALA A 294 -1.44 -6.45 -11.66
N PHE A 295 -1.46 -7.58 -12.37
CA PHE A 295 -1.59 -7.61 -13.82
C PHE A 295 -2.88 -6.95 -14.30
N ILE A 296 -4.01 -7.20 -13.63
CA ILE A 296 -5.33 -6.71 -14.08
C ILE A 296 -5.58 -5.27 -13.65
N THR A 297 -5.12 -4.87 -12.47
CA THR A 297 -5.57 -3.64 -11.80
C THR A 297 -4.46 -2.63 -11.53
N GLY A 298 -3.20 -3.02 -11.73
CA GLY A 298 -2.01 -2.23 -11.41
C GLY A 298 -1.64 -2.23 -9.92
N ASP A 299 -2.37 -2.98 -9.09
CA ASP A 299 -2.14 -3.12 -7.66
C ASP A 299 -2.27 -4.59 -7.25
N ASP A 300 -1.35 -5.07 -6.41
CA ASP A 300 -1.32 -6.43 -5.89
C ASP A 300 -2.26 -6.65 -4.70
N HIS A 301 -2.98 -5.60 -4.27
CA HIS A 301 -3.96 -5.66 -3.18
C HIS A 301 -5.31 -5.05 -3.57
N LEU A 302 -6.37 -5.45 -2.85
CA LEU A 302 -7.66 -4.82 -3.00
C LEU A 302 -7.64 -3.39 -2.43
N PRO A 303 -8.15 -2.38 -3.16
CA PRO A 303 -8.32 -1.04 -2.61
C PRO A 303 -9.19 -1.05 -1.35
N PRO A 304 -8.97 -0.16 -0.36
CA PRO A 304 -9.78 -0.12 0.87
C PRO A 304 -11.30 0.08 0.67
N LEU A 305 -11.72 0.56 -0.51
CA LEU A 305 -13.13 0.70 -0.90
C LEU A 305 -13.66 -0.46 -1.77
N GLY A 306 -12.79 -1.37 -2.17
CA GLY A 306 -12.99 -2.25 -3.32
C GLY A 306 -12.95 -1.49 -4.64
N PHE A 307 -13.17 -2.21 -5.74
CA PHE A 307 -13.24 -1.62 -7.07
C PHE A 307 -14.57 -0.89 -7.31
N PRO A 308 -14.59 0.19 -8.12
CA PRO A 308 -15.82 0.91 -8.45
C PRO A 308 -16.80 0.07 -9.29
N LYS A 309 -16.29 -0.95 -9.99
CA LYS A 309 -17.05 -1.94 -10.76
C LYS A 309 -16.35 -3.29 -10.71
N LEU A 310 -17.05 -4.36 -11.09
CA LEU A 310 -16.45 -5.67 -11.28
C LEU A 310 -15.49 -5.65 -12.46
N ILE A 311 -14.43 -6.46 -12.36
CA ILE A 311 -13.47 -6.71 -13.43
C ILE A 311 -14.20 -7.41 -14.56
N SER A 312 -14.16 -6.83 -15.75
CA SER A 312 -14.81 -7.38 -16.93
C SER A 312 -13.87 -8.40 -17.59
N LEU A 313 -14.24 -9.68 -17.56
CA LEU A 313 -13.53 -10.75 -18.25
C LEU A 313 -14.07 -10.85 -19.68
N CYS A 314 -13.26 -10.39 -20.62
CA CYS A 314 -13.55 -10.29 -22.04
C CYS A 314 -12.76 -11.32 -22.84
N PHE A 315 -13.19 -11.57 -24.08
CA PHE A 315 -12.56 -12.57 -24.95
C PHE A 315 -12.11 -11.96 -26.29
N TYR A 316 -10.95 -12.39 -26.78
CA TYR A 316 -10.45 -12.04 -28.11
C TYR A 316 -10.15 -13.31 -28.93
N SER A 317 -10.17 -13.20 -30.25
CA SER A 317 -9.79 -14.29 -31.15
C SER A 317 -8.34 -14.10 -31.58
N GLN A 318 -7.59 -15.20 -31.72
CA GLN A 318 -6.27 -15.16 -32.34
C GLN A 318 -6.42 -14.77 -33.81
N ASP A 319 -5.53 -13.90 -34.29
CA ASP A 319 -5.49 -13.53 -35.70
C ASP A 319 -4.51 -14.47 -36.42
N PRO A 320 -4.98 -15.36 -37.32
CA PRO A 320 -4.11 -16.31 -38.01
C PRO A 320 -3.13 -15.62 -38.99
N SER A 321 -3.31 -14.33 -39.27
CA SER A 321 -2.43 -13.55 -40.15
C SER A 321 -1.23 -12.92 -39.44
N ILE A 322 -1.25 -12.85 -38.10
CA ILE A 322 -0.16 -12.28 -37.30
C ILE A 322 0.81 -13.39 -36.89
N SER A 323 2.11 -13.18 -37.14
CA SER A 323 3.14 -14.12 -36.68
C SER A 323 3.31 -14.01 -35.17
N GLY A 324 2.86 -15.03 -34.45
CA GLY A 324 2.96 -15.12 -33.00
C GLY A 324 1.59 -15.16 -32.34
N GLU A 325 1.54 -15.80 -31.17
CA GLU A 325 0.31 -15.94 -30.41
C GLU A 325 0.08 -14.69 -29.56
N ARG A 326 -1.05 -14.02 -29.75
CA ARG A 326 -1.42 -12.87 -28.92
C ARG A 326 -1.61 -13.36 -27.49
N LEU A 327 -0.97 -12.69 -26.55
CA LEU A 327 -1.04 -13.04 -25.13
C LEU A 327 -2.28 -12.42 -24.47
N PRO A 328 -2.77 -13.03 -23.36
CA PRO A 328 -3.67 -12.36 -22.44
C PRO A 328 -3.15 -10.96 -22.10
N HIS A 329 -4.05 -9.99 -22.02
CA HIS A 329 -3.70 -8.61 -21.72
C HIS A 329 -4.80 -7.99 -20.87
N SER A 330 -4.46 -6.91 -20.17
CA SER A 330 -5.37 -6.19 -19.30
C SER A 330 -5.42 -4.72 -19.67
N SER A 331 -6.50 -4.08 -19.25
CA SER A 331 -6.58 -2.62 -19.16
C SER A 331 -6.84 -2.25 -17.71
N THR A 332 -5.80 -1.80 -17.02
CA THR A 332 -5.85 -1.45 -15.60
C THR A 332 -6.80 -0.29 -15.32
N CYS A 333 -6.88 0.67 -16.25
CA CYS A 333 -7.79 1.82 -16.17
C CYS A 333 -9.27 1.43 -16.26
N THR A 334 -9.61 0.47 -17.13
CA THR A 334 -11.00 0.04 -17.36
C THR A 334 -11.38 -1.21 -16.59
N LEU A 335 -10.45 -1.79 -15.81
CA LEU A 335 -10.64 -3.06 -15.07
C LEU A 335 -11.12 -4.17 -15.99
N GLU A 336 -10.38 -4.40 -17.08
CA GLU A 336 -10.69 -5.42 -18.07
C GLU A 336 -9.54 -6.43 -18.18
N LEU A 337 -9.90 -7.71 -18.23
CA LEU A 337 -8.99 -8.82 -18.54
C LEU A 337 -9.45 -9.46 -19.84
N PHE A 338 -8.54 -9.61 -20.80
CA PHE A 338 -8.83 -10.20 -22.09
C PHE A 338 -8.15 -11.57 -22.22
N LEU A 339 -8.96 -12.62 -22.40
CA LEU A 339 -8.50 -14.01 -22.57
C LEU A 339 -8.73 -14.52 -24.02
N PRO A 340 -7.87 -15.40 -24.54
CA PRO A 340 -8.01 -15.93 -25.89
C PRO A 340 -9.17 -16.93 -25.98
N ARG A 341 -10.03 -16.77 -26.99
CA ARG A 341 -11.02 -17.78 -27.36
C ARG A 341 -10.32 -19.04 -27.86
N GLY A 342 -10.84 -20.20 -27.46
CA GLY A 342 -10.41 -21.48 -28.01
C GLY A 342 -9.05 -21.97 -27.50
N ALA A 343 -8.61 -21.52 -26.33
CA ALA A 343 -7.46 -22.12 -25.65
C ALA A 343 -7.63 -23.65 -25.55
N ALA A 344 -6.58 -24.42 -25.84
CA ALA A 344 -6.68 -25.87 -25.98
C ALA A 344 -7.00 -26.59 -24.65
N GLY A 345 -6.71 -25.93 -23.53
CA GLY A 345 -6.96 -26.42 -22.18
C GLY A 345 -6.57 -25.39 -21.11
N ALA A 346 -6.82 -25.71 -19.84
CA ALA A 346 -6.42 -24.85 -18.73
C ALA A 346 -4.89 -24.68 -18.61
N ALA A 347 -4.11 -25.73 -18.90
CA ALA A 347 -2.65 -25.66 -18.87
C ALA A 347 -2.09 -24.72 -19.96
N ASP A 348 -2.72 -24.72 -21.13
CA ASP A 348 -2.39 -23.84 -22.24
C ASP A 348 -2.70 -22.38 -21.89
N LEU A 349 -3.91 -22.11 -21.38
CA LEU A 349 -4.30 -20.79 -20.88
C LEU A 349 -3.37 -20.29 -19.76
N LEU A 350 -3.00 -21.17 -18.83
CA LEU A 350 -2.05 -20.83 -17.76
C LEU A 350 -0.69 -20.44 -18.34
N ALA A 351 -0.14 -21.22 -19.28
CA ALA A 351 1.14 -20.90 -19.90
C ALA A 351 1.13 -19.54 -20.61
N LEU A 352 0.02 -19.19 -21.28
CA LEU A 352 -0.17 -17.88 -21.89
C LEU A 352 -0.23 -16.75 -20.86
N LEU A 353 -0.95 -16.94 -19.76
CA LEU A 353 -1.00 -15.99 -18.66
C LEU A 353 0.38 -15.80 -18.02
N SER A 354 1.11 -16.87 -17.71
CA SER A 354 2.45 -16.78 -17.12
C SER A 354 3.45 -16.06 -18.03
N ARG A 355 3.29 -16.18 -19.36
CA ARG A 355 4.08 -15.41 -20.33
C ARG A 355 3.69 -13.93 -20.30
N ALA A 356 2.39 -13.63 -20.34
CA ALA A 356 1.88 -12.26 -20.29
C ALA A 356 2.33 -11.51 -19.03
N LEU A 357 2.24 -12.17 -17.87
CA LEU A 357 2.68 -11.60 -16.60
C LEU A 357 4.18 -11.33 -16.56
N ARG A 358 5.00 -12.26 -17.08
CA ARG A 358 6.46 -12.05 -17.18
C ARG A 358 6.82 -10.87 -18.06
N GLU A 359 6.13 -10.71 -19.18
CA GLU A 359 6.34 -9.57 -20.08
C GLU A 359 5.86 -8.25 -19.47
N ALA A 360 4.70 -8.24 -18.79
CA ALA A 360 4.12 -7.03 -18.21
C ALA A 360 4.84 -6.54 -16.94
N LEU A 361 5.29 -7.47 -16.08
CA LEU A 361 5.97 -7.15 -14.82
C LEU A 361 7.48 -6.93 -15.00
N GLY A 362 8.02 -7.08 -16.23
CA GLY A 362 9.43 -6.89 -16.50
C GLY A 362 10.34 -7.94 -15.86
N PHE A 363 9.86 -9.17 -15.65
CA PHE A 363 10.71 -10.27 -15.20
C PHE A 363 11.64 -10.71 -16.35
N THR A 364 12.75 -10.00 -16.55
CA THR A 364 13.94 -10.64 -17.12
C THR A 364 14.46 -11.62 -16.07
N CYS A 365 14.16 -12.90 -16.23
CA CYS A 365 14.84 -13.95 -15.48
C CYS A 365 16.36 -13.76 -15.63
N PHE A 366 17.07 -13.64 -14.51
CA PHE A 366 18.48 -14.03 -14.41
C PHE A 366 18.56 -15.45 -13.87
#